data_AF-A0A2H0P7F4-F1
#
_entry.id   AF-A0A2H0P7F4-F1
#
_cell.length_a   1.000
_cell.length_b   1.000
_cell.length_c   1.000
_cell.angle_alpha   90.00
_cell.angle_beta   90.00
_cell.angle_gamma   90.00
#
_symmetry.space_group_name_H-M   'P 1'
#
loop_
_entity.id
_entity.type
_entity.pdbx_description
1 polymer ?
#
loop_
_entity_poly.entity_id
_entity_poly.type
_entity_poly.pdbx_seq_one_letter_code
_entity_poly.pdbx_strand_id
1 'polypeptide(L)'
;MLKRAKKPAGNDLELYRLMLKIRLTEERIIALYPTDKIQSPVHLSVGQEAVAAGLCLALEKEDHLHGTYRGHGIYIAKGGDLGGMFAELYGKDAGCARGKGGSMHLTAPEVGLVGCSAIVASLIPVATGDA
;
A
#
# COMPACT_ATOMS: atom_id res chain seq x y z
N MET A 1 -13.42 -1.05 -32.80
CA MET A 1 -12.01 -1.43 -32.56
C MET A 1 -11.43 -0.45 -31.55
N LEU A 2 -11.21 -0.87 -30.31
CA LEU A 2 -10.50 -0.05 -29.31
C LEU A 2 -9.04 0.08 -29.75
N LYS A 3 -8.59 1.31 -30.07
CA LYS A 3 -7.18 1.60 -30.31
C LYS A 3 -6.41 1.18 -29.06
N ARG A 4 -5.47 0.24 -29.19
CA ARG A 4 -4.54 -0.11 -28.09
C ARG A 4 -3.87 1.18 -27.64
N ALA A 5 -4.04 1.54 -26.36
CA ALA A 5 -3.33 2.65 -25.76
C ALA A 5 -1.82 2.41 -25.95
N LYS A 6 -1.10 3.45 -26.40
CA LYS A 6 0.34 3.40 -26.57
C LYS A 6 0.93 3.18 -25.19
N LYS A 7 1.66 2.07 -25.01
CA LYS A 7 2.33 1.77 -23.75
C LYS A 7 3.21 2.96 -23.37
N PRO A 8 3.02 3.59 -22.19
CA PRO A 8 3.93 4.63 -21.76
C PRO A 8 5.34 4.05 -21.75
N ALA A 9 6.34 4.82 -22.16
CA ALA A 9 7.73 4.41 -22.13
C ALA A 9 8.18 4.35 -20.66
N GLY A 10 7.85 3.24 -19.99
CA GLY A 10 8.17 2.95 -18.60
C GLY A 10 8.85 1.60 -18.50
N ASN A 11 9.78 1.48 -17.57
CA ASN A 11 10.63 0.32 -17.38
C ASN A 11 9.77 -0.89 -16.93
N ASP A 12 9.40 -1.78 -17.86
CA ASP A 12 8.64 -3.01 -17.58
C ASP A 12 9.20 -3.82 -16.42
N LEU A 13 10.52 -3.76 -16.24
CA LEU A 13 11.23 -4.42 -15.17
C LEU A 13 10.93 -3.78 -13.82
N GLU A 14 10.73 -2.46 -13.72
CA GLU A 14 10.32 -1.78 -12.49
C GLU A 14 8.89 -2.14 -12.11
N LEU A 15 7.95 -2.11 -13.08
CA LEU A 15 6.58 -2.54 -12.83
C LEU A 15 6.54 -3.99 -12.32
N TYR A 16 7.26 -4.89 -12.98
CA TYR A 16 7.36 -6.29 -12.57
C TYR A 16 7.99 -6.45 -11.17
N ARG A 17 9.11 -5.77 -10.91
CA ARG A 17 9.78 -5.80 -9.59
C ARG A 17 8.87 -5.28 -8.49
N LEU A 18 8.11 -4.22 -8.76
CA LEU A 18 7.21 -3.63 -7.77
C LEU A 18 6.04 -4.54 -7.47
N MET A 19 5.39 -5.11 -8.50
CA MET A 19 4.35 -6.11 -8.31
C MET A 19 4.86 -7.33 -7.53
N LEU A 20 6.06 -7.81 -7.87
CA LEU A 20 6.67 -8.95 -7.17
C LEU A 20 6.99 -8.62 -5.71
N LYS A 21 7.49 -7.40 -5.43
CA LYS A 21 7.76 -6.94 -4.05
C LYS A 21 6.48 -6.92 -3.21
N ILE A 22 5.37 -6.43 -3.77
CA ILE A 22 4.05 -6.46 -3.10
C ILE A 22 3.65 -7.90 -2.83
N ARG A 23 3.66 -8.77 -3.85
CA ARG A 23 3.29 -10.19 -3.74
C ARG A 23 4.09 -10.90 -2.64
N LEU A 24 5.42 -10.82 -2.69
CA LEU A 24 6.29 -11.51 -1.75
C LEU A 24 6.13 -10.99 -0.31
N THR A 25 5.88 -9.68 -0.17
CA THR A 25 5.59 -9.09 1.14
C THR A 25 4.30 -9.66 1.72
N GLU A 26 3.23 -9.70 0.93
CA GLU A 26 1.94 -10.23 1.39
C GLU A 26 1.97 -11.74 1.63
N GLU A 27 2.67 -12.53 0.81
CA GLU A 27 2.93 -13.95 1.08
C GLU A 27 3.70 -14.15 2.39
N ARG A 28 4.64 -13.24 2.71
CA ARG A 28 5.32 -13.27 4.00
C ARG A 28 4.37 -12.98 5.15
N ILE A 29 3.44 -12.03 4.98
CA ILE A 29 2.40 -11.74 5.97
C ILE A 29 1.48 -12.94 6.14
N ILE A 30 1.06 -13.62 5.06
CA ILE A 30 0.28 -14.87 5.11
C ILE A 30 0.99 -15.91 5.96
N ALA A 31 2.28 -16.13 5.75
CA ALA A 31 3.05 -17.10 6.52
C ALA A 31 3.19 -16.73 8.01
N LEU A 32 3.14 -15.45 8.35
CA LEU A 32 3.27 -14.94 9.72
C LEU A 32 1.95 -14.88 10.48
N TYR A 33 0.84 -14.67 9.78
CA TYR A 33 -0.47 -14.42 10.41
C TYR A 33 -0.91 -15.54 11.37
N PRO A 34 -0.74 -16.84 11.06
CA PRO A 34 -1.09 -17.94 11.98
C PRO A 34 -0.25 -18.03 13.25
N THR A 35 0.81 -17.22 13.38
CA THR A 35 1.68 -17.23 14.57
C THR A 35 1.20 -16.28 15.67
N ASP A 36 0.07 -15.59 15.46
CA ASP A 36 -0.50 -14.57 16.34
C ASP A 36 0.43 -13.40 16.70
N LYS A 37 1.57 -13.27 16.01
CA LYS A 37 2.47 -12.14 16.20
C LYS A 37 1.98 -10.85 15.54
N ILE A 38 1.15 -10.98 14.49
CA ILE A 38 0.41 -9.87 13.88
C ILE A 38 -1.02 -9.98 14.39
N GLN A 39 -1.40 -9.12 15.33
CA GLN A 39 -2.69 -9.21 16.03
C GLN A 39 -3.78 -8.34 15.42
N SER A 40 -3.43 -7.41 14.52
CA SER A 40 -4.42 -6.61 13.79
C SER A 40 -5.10 -7.40 12.66
N PRO A 41 -6.36 -7.11 12.29
CA PRO A 41 -6.99 -7.69 11.11
C PRO A 41 -6.20 -7.39 9.83
N VAL A 42 -5.88 -8.41 9.04
CA VAL A 42 -5.08 -8.28 7.80
C VAL A 42 -5.93 -8.44 6.55
N HIS A 43 -5.74 -7.56 5.58
CA HIS A 43 -6.43 -7.60 4.28
C HIS A 43 -5.42 -7.47 3.14
N LEU A 44 -5.27 -8.55 2.35
CA LEU A 44 -4.21 -8.69 1.35
C LEU A 44 -4.67 -8.32 -0.05
N SER A 45 -3.83 -7.67 -0.83
CA SER A 45 -4.03 -7.34 -2.25
C SER A 45 -3.49 -8.38 -3.23
N VAL A 46 -3.24 -9.62 -2.80
CA VAL A 46 -2.83 -10.74 -3.66
C VAL A 46 -3.73 -10.84 -4.89
N GLY A 47 -3.15 -10.69 -6.08
CA GLY A 47 -3.84 -10.68 -7.38
C GLY A 47 -4.27 -9.29 -7.86
N GLN A 48 -4.04 -8.23 -7.09
CA GLN A 48 -4.34 -6.83 -7.39
C GLN A 48 -3.09 -5.94 -7.42
N GLU A 49 -1.89 -6.52 -7.49
CA GLU A 49 -0.62 -5.81 -7.38
C GLU A 49 -0.44 -4.77 -8.50
N ALA A 50 -0.94 -5.09 -9.70
CA ALA A 50 -0.86 -4.22 -10.86
C ALA A 50 -1.57 -2.88 -10.64
N VAL A 51 -2.61 -2.84 -9.79
CA VAL A 51 -3.33 -1.60 -9.48
C VAL A 51 -2.43 -0.64 -8.72
N ALA A 52 -1.84 -1.10 -7.62
CA ALA A 52 -0.95 -0.27 -6.80
C ALA A 52 0.33 0.10 -7.56
N ALA A 53 0.97 -0.86 -8.22
CA ALA A 53 2.22 -0.63 -8.94
C ALA A 53 2.02 0.29 -10.15
N GLY A 54 1.00 0.05 -10.98
CA GLY A 54 0.72 0.88 -12.14
C GLY A 54 0.30 2.30 -11.77
N LEU A 55 -0.52 2.46 -10.73
CA LEU A 55 -0.92 3.78 -10.21
C LEU A 55 0.29 4.55 -9.69
N CYS A 56 1.07 3.98 -8.77
CA CYS A 56 2.14 4.73 -8.10
C CYS A 56 3.32 5.04 -9.04
N LEU A 57 3.57 4.24 -10.07
CA LEU A 57 4.56 4.56 -11.11
C LEU A 57 4.13 5.71 -12.03
N ALA A 58 2.84 6.06 -12.03
CA ALA A 58 2.29 7.17 -12.82
C ALA A 58 2.08 8.45 -11.99
N LEU A 59 2.34 8.40 -10.67
CA LEU A 59 2.21 9.53 -9.75
C LEU A 59 3.59 10.08 -9.38
N GLU A 60 3.63 11.37 -9.13
CA GLU A 60 4.78 12.01 -8.49
C GLU A 60 4.75 11.78 -6.98
N LYS A 61 5.86 12.07 -6.29
CA LYS A 61 5.96 11.85 -4.84
C LYS A 61 4.99 12.75 -4.07
N GLU A 62 4.78 13.97 -4.57
CA GLU A 62 3.95 15.00 -3.97
C GLU A 62 2.45 14.74 -4.16
N ASP A 63 2.06 13.85 -5.08
CA ASP A 63 0.66 13.48 -5.28
C ASP A 63 0.13 12.71 -4.07
N HIS A 64 -0.94 13.20 -3.48
CA HIS A 64 -1.57 12.58 -2.32
C HIS A 64 -2.37 11.33 -2.70
N LEU A 65 -2.20 10.27 -1.90
CA LEU A 65 -2.92 9.02 -1.99
C LEU A 65 -3.67 8.72 -0.70
N HIS A 66 -4.90 8.22 -0.87
CA HIS A 66 -5.79 7.80 0.21
C HIS A 66 -6.21 6.34 -0.01
N GLY A 67 -5.94 5.49 0.98
CA GLY A 67 -5.96 4.03 0.84
C GLY A 67 -7.09 3.30 1.55
N THR A 68 -7.64 2.23 0.97
CA THR A 68 -8.55 1.36 1.74
C THR A 68 -7.79 0.52 2.79
N TYR A 69 -8.50 -0.24 3.60
CA TYR A 69 -7.93 -1.24 4.53
C TYR A 69 -7.06 -2.31 3.85
N ARG A 70 -7.15 -2.44 2.52
CA ARG A 70 -6.24 -3.27 1.69
C ARG A 70 -5.02 -2.45 1.22
N GLY A 71 -4.44 -1.68 2.13
CA GLY A 71 -3.48 -0.62 1.83
C GLY A 71 -2.02 -1.06 1.63
N HIS A 72 -1.70 -2.34 1.83
CA HIS A 72 -0.31 -2.85 1.78
C HIS A 72 0.35 -2.56 0.43
N GLY A 73 -0.34 -2.88 -0.67
CA GLY A 73 0.17 -2.69 -2.02
C GLY A 73 0.52 -1.24 -2.31
N ILE A 74 -0.37 -0.29 -2.00
CA ILE A 74 -0.14 1.14 -2.24
C ILE A 74 0.91 1.74 -1.30
N TYR A 75 1.01 1.26 -0.05
CA TYR A 75 2.06 1.66 0.88
C TYR A 75 3.44 1.31 0.32
N ILE A 76 3.61 0.07 -0.12
CA ILE A 76 4.86 -0.41 -0.71
C ILE A 76 5.14 0.31 -2.03
N ALA A 77 4.11 0.46 -2.88
CA ALA A 77 4.25 1.03 -4.22
C ALA A 77 4.58 2.52 -4.21
N LYS A 78 4.03 3.28 -3.26
CA LYS A 78 4.31 4.71 -3.09
C LYS A 78 5.67 4.97 -2.44
N GLY A 79 6.33 3.92 -1.93
CA GLY A 79 7.70 4.01 -1.41
C GLY A 79 7.78 4.09 0.12
N GLY A 80 6.75 3.69 0.84
CA GLY A 80 6.77 3.61 2.30
C GLY A 80 7.86 2.64 2.80
N ASP A 81 8.35 2.90 4.02
CA ASP A 81 9.38 2.07 4.64
C ASP A 81 8.84 0.67 4.98
N LEU A 82 9.37 -0.36 4.32
CA LEU A 82 8.96 -1.74 4.55
C LEU A 82 9.27 -2.21 5.97
N GLY A 83 10.35 -1.71 6.58
CA GLY A 83 10.70 -2.00 7.97
C GLY A 83 9.65 -1.45 8.94
N GLY A 84 9.33 -0.16 8.79
CA GLY A 84 8.26 0.53 9.51
C GLY A 84 6.88 -0.10 9.29
N MET A 85 6.57 -0.56 8.08
CA MET A 85 5.33 -1.30 7.83
C MET A 85 5.26 -2.59 8.66
N PHE A 86 6.30 -3.42 8.65
CA PHE A 86 6.28 -4.64 9.47
C PHE A 86 6.26 -4.28 10.97
N ALA A 87 7.04 -3.31 11.43
CA ALA A 87 6.99 -2.84 12.80
C ALA A 87 5.57 -2.43 13.21
N GLU A 88 4.82 -1.76 12.33
CA GLU A 88 3.42 -1.42 12.53
C GLU A 88 2.52 -2.66 12.65
N LEU A 89 2.67 -3.63 11.74
CA LEU A 89 1.91 -4.90 11.79
C LEU A 89 2.16 -5.70 13.08
N TYR A 90 3.37 -5.61 13.63
CA TYR A 90 3.75 -6.23 14.90
C TYR A 90 3.42 -5.37 16.14
N GLY A 91 2.76 -4.23 15.97
CA GLY A 91 2.40 -3.33 17.07
C GLY A 91 3.61 -2.72 17.79
N LYS A 92 4.69 -2.41 17.07
CA LYS A 92 5.93 -1.84 17.63
C LYS A 92 5.99 -0.32 17.47
N ASP A 93 6.69 0.34 18.37
CA ASP A 93 6.88 1.80 18.37
C ASP A 93 7.58 2.32 17.10
N ALA A 94 8.44 1.51 16.48
CA ALA A 94 9.08 1.81 15.21
C ALA A 94 8.13 1.72 13.99
N GLY A 95 6.85 1.42 14.20
CA GLY A 95 5.84 1.40 13.15
C GLY A 95 5.51 2.78 12.61
N CYS A 96 5.00 2.85 11.38
CA CYS A 96 4.64 4.12 10.73
C CYS A 96 3.58 4.94 11.50
N ALA A 97 2.80 4.29 12.36
CA ALA A 97 1.86 4.90 13.30
C ALA A 97 2.13 4.48 14.76
N ARG A 98 3.40 4.13 15.05
CA ARG A 98 3.88 3.66 16.36
C ARG A 98 3.14 2.44 16.92
N GLY A 99 2.74 1.54 16.02
CA GLY A 99 2.08 0.27 16.36
C GLY A 99 0.61 0.42 16.76
N LYS A 100 0.01 1.59 16.56
CA LYS A 100 -1.39 1.88 16.94
C LYS A 100 -2.39 1.67 15.82
N GLY A 101 -1.93 1.72 14.57
CA GLY A 101 -2.76 1.59 13.39
C GLY A 101 -2.87 0.15 12.89
N GLY A 102 -1.79 -0.62 12.99
CA GLY A 102 -1.72 -1.98 12.45
C GLY A 102 -2.00 -2.03 10.94
N SER A 103 -2.52 -3.15 10.46
CA SER A 103 -2.64 -3.42 9.02
C SER A 103 -3.58 -2.50 8.25
N MET A 104 -4.60 -1.92 8.87
CA MET A 104 -5.66 -1.19 8.15
C MET A 104 -5.45 0.32 8.10
N HIS A 105 -4.51 0.83 8.90
CA HIS A 105 -4.29 2.27 9.11
C HIS A 105 -2.85 2.69 8.80
N LEU A 106 -2.24 2.05 7.80
CA LEU A 106 -0.92 2.42 7.32
C LEU A 106 -0.92 3.86 6.76
N THR A 107 0.17 4.59 7.01
CA THR A 107 0.38 5.98 6.57
C THR A 107 1.86 6.19 6.27
N ALA A 108 2.16 6.97 5.24
CA ALA A 108 3.52 7.36 4.88
C ALA A 108 3.49 8.77 4.24
N PRO A 109 3.23 9.83 5.03
CA PRO A 109 3.08 11.19 4.52
C PRO A 109 4.34 11.70 3.80
N GLU A 110 5.50 11.19 4.18
CA GLU A 110 6.80 11.51 3.56
C GLU A 110 6.91 11.09 2.10
N VAL A 111 6.01 10.21 1.63
CA VAL A 111 5.86 9.82 0.23
C VAL A 111 4.44 10.09 -0.28
N GLY A 112 3.66 10.96 0.38
CA GLY A 112 2.33 11.35 -0.10
C GLY A 112 1.23 10.30 0.14
N LEU A 113 1.46 9.21 0.90
CA LEU A 113 0.37 8.37 1.39
C LEU A 113 -0.18 8.97 2.69
N VAL A 114 -1.27 9.71 2.58
CA VAL A 114 -1.89 10.42 3.70
C VAL A 114 -2.38 9.43 4.76
N GLY A 115 -3.05 8.36 4.33
CA GLY A 115 -3.44 7.28 5.23
C GLY A 115 -4.38 6.26 4.63
N CYS A 116 -4.61 5.20 5.40
CA CYS A 116 -5.56 4.14 5.06
C CYS A 116 -6.71 4.04 6.07
N SER A 117 -7.87 3.57 5.62
CA SER A 117 -9.08 3.47 6.45
C SER A 117 -9.81 2.14 6.33
N ALA A 118 -10.26 1.65 7.47
CA ALA A 118 -11.19 0.51 7.60
C ALA A 118 -12.66 0.87 7.36
N ILE A 119 -13.01 2.16 7.43
CA ILE A 119 -14.38 2.59 7.17
C ILE A 119 -14.60 2.63 5.66
N VAL A 120 -15.46 1.75 5.17
CA VAL A 120 -15.78 1.62 3.74
C VAL A 120 -16.20 2.97 3.17
N ALA A 121 -15.62 3.33 2.02
CA ALA A 121 -15.85 4.59 1.31
C ALA A 121 -15.47 5.89 2.04
N SER A 122 -15.04 5.85 3.31
CA SER A 122 -14.73 7.05 4.09
C SER A 122 -13.66 7.96 3.48
N LEU A 123 -12.71 7.39 2.75
CA LEU A 123 -11.62 8.17 2.14
C LEU A 123 -11.98 8.80 0.80
N ILE A 124 -13.11 8.46 0.20
CA ILE A 124 -13.58 9.14 -1.01
C ILE A 124 -13.83 10.63 -0.73
N PRO A 125 -14.69 11.01 0.25
CA PRO A 125 -14.89 12.43 0.55
C PRO A 125 -13.65 13.11 1.14
N VAL A 126 -12.79 12.37 1.86
CA VAL A 126 -11.52 12.91 2.37
C VAL A 126 -10.58 13.28 1.22
N ALA A 127 -10.39 12.38 0.25
CA ALA A 127 -9.55 12.64 -0.92
C ALA A 127 -10.10 13.80 -1.75
N THR A 128 -11.43 13.89 -1.94
CA THR A 128 -12.05 15.03 -2.63
C THR A 128 -11.85 16.35 -1.89
N GLY A 129 -11.81 16.35 -0.56
CA GLY A 129 -11.55 17.56 0.22
C GLY A 129 -10.07 17.96 0.29
N ASP A 130 -9.16 17.03 0.00
CA ASP A 130 -7.71 17.23 -0.05
C ASP A 130 -7.22 17.76 -1.41
N ALA A 131 -7.97 17.48 -2.48
CA ALA A 131 -7.70 17.91 -3.86
C ALA A 131 -8.09 19.37 -4.14
#